data_AF-C0P4F0-F1
#
_entry.id   AF-C0P4F0-F1
#
_cell.length_a   1.000
_cell.length_b   1.000
_cell.length_c   1.000
_cell.angle_alpha   90.00
_cell.angle_beta   90.00
_cell.angle_gamma   90.00
#
_symmetry.space_group_name_H-M   'P 1'
#
loop_
_entity.id
_entity.type
_entity.pdbx_description
1 polymer ?
#
loop_
_entity_poly.entity_id
_entity_poly.type
_entity_poly.pdbx_seq_one_letter_code
_entity_poly.pdbx_strand_id
1 'polypeptide(L)' 'MDVVDPAIKDGATQLQLDTMKALGFLALGCLEERRQNRPSMKEVAEEIEYIINIEAAGHPIEQQRTCLDSSE' A
#
# COMPACT_ATOMS: atom_id res chain seq x y z
N MET A 1 -16.06 -1.17 1.06
CA MET A 1 -14.93 -0.92 2.00
C MET A 1 -14.86 -2.00 3.08
N ASP A 2 -15.58 -3.11 2.91
CA ASP A 2 -15.81 -4.14 3.92
C ASP A 2 -14.64 -5.11 4.11
N VAL A 3 -13.59 -4.98 3.28
CA VAL A 3 -12.36 -5.77 3.33
C VAL A 3 -11.36 -5.22 4.36
N VAL A 4 -11.47 -3.93 4.70
CA VAL A 4 -10.62 -3.31 5.72
C VAL A 4 -11.22 -3.58 7.10
N ASP A 5 -10.40 -4.10 8.00
CA ASP A 5 -10.79 -4.40 9.38
C ASP A 5 -11.42 -3.15 10.04
N PRO A 6 -12.57 -3.26 10.72
CA PRO A 6 -13.21 -2.14 11.41
C PRO A 6 -12.29 -1.40 12.38
N ALA A 7 -11.41 -2.11 13.08
CA ALA A 7 -10.45 -1.51 14.01
C ALA A 7 -9.38 -0.66 13.30
N ILE A 8 -9.14 -0.91 12.00
CA ILE A 8 -8.24 -0.09 11.18
C ILE A 8 -8.99 1.11 10.58
N LYS A 9 -10.31 1.00 10.38
CA LYS A 9 -11.14 2.13 9.92
C LYS A 9 -11.31 3.19 11.01
N ASP A 10 -11.40 2.77 12.27
CA ASP A 10 -11.58 3.67 13.40
C ASP A 10 -10.29 4.49 13.65
N GLY A 11 -10.33 5.76 13.27
CA GLY A 11 -9.21 6.69 13.41
C GLY A 11 -8.33 6.86 12.17
N ALA A 12 -8.59 6.09 11.11
CA ALA A 12 -7.89 6.27 9.84
C ALA A 12 -8.32 7.55 9.12
N THR A 13 -7.35 8.26 8.54
CA THR A 13 -7.64 9.40 7.68
C THR A 13 -8.18 8.93 6.33
N GLN A 14 -8.88 9.81 5.60
CA GLN A 14 -9.34 9.49 4.25
C GLN A 14 -8.18 9.09 3.32
N LEU A 15 -7.03 9.75 3.47
CA LEU A 15 -5.81 9.46 2.72
C LEU A 15 -5.36 8.01 2.95
N GLN A 16 -5.22 7.60 4.22
CA GLN A 16 -4.85 6.23 4.58
C GLN A 16 -5.83 5.20 4.03
N LEU A 17 -7.15 5.48 4.11
CA LEU A 17 -8.17 4.59 3.56
C LEU A 17 -8.08 4.45 2.04
N ASP A 18 -7.74 5.53 1.33
CA ASP A 18 -7.59 5.51 -0.12
C ASP A 18 -6.30 4.81 -0.55
N THR A 19 -5.21 4.96 0.19
CA THR A 19 -3.98 4.18 -0.02
C THR A 19 -4.18 2.70 0.23
N MET A 20 -4.93 2.33 1.27
CA MET A 20 -5.29 0.93 1.52
C MET A 20 -6.11 0.34 0.36
N LYS A 21 -7.03 1.13 -0.23
CA LYS A 21 -7.76 0.71 -1.44
C LYS A 21 -6.81 0.54 -2.62
N ALA A 22 -5.91 1.48 -2.85
CA ALA A 22 -4.95 1.41 -3.97
C ALA A 22 -4.09 0.14 -3.89
N LEU A 23 -3.56 -0.18 -2.70
CA LEU A 23 -2.86 -1.44 -2.45
C LEU A 23 -3.73 -2.68 -2.72
N GLY A 24 -4.98 -2.65 -2.28
CA GLY A 24 -5.94 -3.73 -2.55
C GLY A 24 -6.20 -3.95 -4.03
N PHE A 25 -6.32 -2.88 -4.82
CA PHE A 25 -6.48 -2.97 -6.27
C PHE A 25 -5.24 -3.54 -6.97
N LEU A 26 -4.05 -3.13 -6.53
CA LEU A 26 -2.80 -3.71 -7.05
C LEU A 26 -2.71 -5.20 -6.74
N ALA A 27 -3.04 -5.61 -5.51
CA ALA A 27 -3.08 -7.03 -5.12
C ALA A 27 -4.08 -7.83 -5.95
N LEU A 28 -5.24 -7.26 -6.28
CA LEU A 28 -6.21 -7.89 -7.17
C LEU A 28 -5.64 -8.09 -8.58
N GLY A 29 -4.95 -7.09 -9.13
CA GLY A 29 -4.25 -7.20 -10.42
C GLY A 29 -3.18 -8.30 -10.42
N CYS A 30 -2.42 -8.45 -9.33
CA CYS A 30 -1.43 -9.52 -9.17
C CYS A 30 -2.05 -10.94 -9.17
N LEU A 31 -3.32 -11.06 -8.74
CA LEU A 31 -4.05 -12.31 -8.63
C LEU A 31 -4.94 -12.62 -9.84
N GLU A 32 -4.89 -11.80 -10.89
CA GLU A 32 -5.71 -11.95 -12.10
C GLU A 32 -5.59 -13.37 -12.70
N GLU A 33 -6.72 -13.96 -13.08
CA GLU A 33 -6.78 -15.37 -13.49
C GLU A 33 -6.01 -15.59 -14.79
N ARG A 34 -6.08 -14.59 -15.68
CA ARG A 34 -5.33 -14.55 -16.93
C ARG A 34 -3.92 -14.03 -16.69
N ARG A 35 -2.91 -14.88 -16.91
CA ARG A 35 -1.48 -14.54 -16.78
C ARG A 35 -1.06 -13.30 -17.59
N GLN A 36 -1.67 -13.09 -18.75
CA GLN A 36 -1.37 -11.96 -19.64
C GLN A 36 -1.82 -10.61 -19.08
N ASN A 37 -2.78 -10.63 -18.16
CA ASN A 37 -3.33 -9.43 -17.53
C ASN A 37 -2.65 -9.12 -16.19
N ARG A 38 -1.81 -10.03 -15.68
CA ARG A 38 -1.04 -9.76 -14.46
C ARG A 38 0.03 -8.73 -14.77
N PRO A 39 0.19 -7.71 -13.92
CA PRO A 39 1.28 -6.77 -14.08
C PRO A 39 2.63 -7.49 -13.92
N SER A 40 3.64 -6.96 -14.60
CA SER A 40 5.03 -7.35 -14.37
C SER A 40 5.48 -6.90 -12.98
N MET A 41 6.47 -7.57 -12.41
CA MET A 41 7.01 -7.17 -11.09
C MET A 41 7.61 -5.76 -11.11
N LYS A 42 8.03 -5.26 -12.29
CA LYS A 42 8.47 -3.88 -12.47
C LYS A 42 7.32 -2.91 -12.27
N GLU A 43 6.20 -3.12 -12.95
CA GLU A 43 4.99 -2.29 -12.79
C GLU A 43 4.47 -2.36 -11.35
N VAL A 44 4.50 -3.54 -10.72
CA VAL A 44 4.12 -3.68 -9.31
C VAL A 44 5.02 -2.84 -8.39
N ALA A 45 6.33 -2.84 -8.62
CA ALA A 45 7.27 -2.06 -7.82
C ALA A 45 7.04 -0.54 -8.00
N GLU A 46 6.84 -0.09 -9.24
CA GLU A 46 6.54 1.31 -9.58
C GLU A 46 5.24 1.77 -8.92
N GLU A 47 4.18 0.96 -8.95
CA GLU A 47 2.90 1.28 -8.31
C GLU A 47 3.01 1.32 -6.78
N ILE A 48 3.76 0.40 -6.15
CA ILE A 48 3.99 0.42 -4.70
C ILE A 48 4.75 1.70 -4.29
N GLU A 49 5.79 2.07 -5.02
CA GLU A 49 6.56 3.29 -4.75
C GLU A 49 5.67 4.54 -4.88
N TYR A 50 4.83 4.59 -5.92
CA TYR A 50 3.88 5.68 -6.11
C TYR A 50 2.89 5.80 -4.94
N ILE A 51 2.27 4.69 -4.52
CA ILE A 51 1.31 4.67 -3.41
C ILE A 51 1.96 5.14 -2.10
N ILE A 52 3.18 4.70 -1.80
CA ILE A 52 3.92 5.11 -0.60
C ILE A 52 4.25 6.60 -0.63
N ASN A 53 4.65 7.13 -1.79
CA ASN A 53 4.98 8.55 -1.93
C ASN A 53 3.76 9.47 -1.74
N ILE A 54 2.55 9.01 -2.08
CA ILE A 54 1.31 9.74 -1.82
C ILE A 54 1.03 9.84 -0.31
N GLU A 55 1.18 8.75 0.44
CA GLU A 55 1.05 8.78 1.90
C GLU A 55 2.12 9.65 2.55
N ALA A 56 3.38 9.51 2.12
CA ALA A 56 4.50 10.26 2.65
C ALA A 56 4.42 11.77 2.34
N ALA A 57 3.77 12.16 1.24
CA ALA A 57 3.48 13.58 0.98
C ALA A 57 2.49 14.17 2.00
N GLY A 58 1.67 13.34 2.67
CA GLY A 58 0.74 13.72 3.73
C GLY A 58 1.27 13.54 5.17
N HIS A 59 2.46 12.93 5.35
CA HIS A 59 3.13 12.73 6.64
C HIS A 59 4.64 12.90 6.47
N PRO A 60 5.29 13.92 7.07
CA PRO A 60 6.74 13.98 7.07
C PRO A 60 7.28 12.68 7.68
N ILE A 61 8.16 12.01 6.93
CA ILE A 61 8.77 10.74 7.28
C ILE A 61 9.57 10.91 8.58
N GLU A 62 8.98 10.54 9.71
CA GLU A 62 9.72 10.37 10.97
C GLU A 62 9.64 8.93 11.51
N GLN A 63 8.85 8.01 10.93
CA GLN A 63 8.55 6.75 11.66
C GLN A 63 8.56 5.41 10.91
N GLN A 64 9.16 5.29 9.72
CA GLN A 64 9.37 3.97 9.09
C GLN A 64 10.84 3.52 9.07
N ARG A 65 11.63 3.90 10.09
CA ARG A 65 13.03 3.47 10.25
C ARG A 65 13.32 2.72 11.55
N THR A 66 12.32 2.13 12.21
CA THR A 66 12.52 1.51 13.54
C THR A 66 12.53 -0.02 13.57
N CYS A 67 12.58 -0.72 12.43
CA CYS A 67 12.68 -2.20 12.44
C CYS A 67 13.87 -2.77 11.65
N LEU A 68 14.74 -1.96 11.05
CA LEU A 68 15.97 -2.44 10.39
C LEU A 68 17.26 -2.12 11.19
N ASP A 69 17.16 -1.37 12.29
CA ASP A 69 18.24 -1.07 13.22
C ASP A 69 18.04 -1.85 14.55
N SER A 70 17.81 -3.16 14.45
CA SER A 70 17.83 -4.05 15.63
C SER A 70 18.56 -5.36 15.35
N SER A 71 19.33 -5.39 14.26
CA SER A 71 20.20 -6.50 13.91
C SER A 71 21.65 -6.02 13.82
N GLU A 72 22.20 -5.51 14.93
CA GLU A 72 23.63 -5.48 15.24
C GLU A 72 23.83 -5.41 16.76
#